data_AF-A0A930WHN0-F1
#
_entry.id   AF-A0A930WHN0-F1
#
_cell.length_a   1.000
_cell.length_b   1.000
_cell.length_c   1.000
_cell.angle_alpha   90.00
_cell.angle_beta   90.00
_cell.angle_gamma   90.00
#
_symmetry.space_group_name_H-M   'P 1'
#
loop_
_entity.id
_entity.type
_entity.pdbx_description
1 polymer ?
#
loop_
_entity_poly.entity_id
_entity_poly.type
_entity_poly.pdbx_seq_one_letter_code
_entity_poly.pdbx_strand_id
1 'polypeptide(L)'
;MGTTLLENYSKKEVCPVTGLLNMMQFMRHASLHLQDPMTRPLTFIYFDIENFKSFNQRYSFQQGNRFLRYVADLLRETFPGDLVSRFNDDHFVVATPIEQPDRQVRFIHDHVRIYDTHLPLELKAGIYRPDADVTDVARIVDRAKIACNTIKNTYDLVWAVFDPSMEEELNFRSYIVRNFSKAVMGGHIMVYYQPEVRTMTREICGFEALARWKDPVYGTISPSVFVPVLEDAHLSPQLDLYVIDQVCASMVQIQRDIPDWSLLRISVNLSRADFRLMDMVQAVEDVRLRHGVARQMLNIEVTEGVQGDDETFLQGEIAHFRALGYEVWMDDFGSGYSSLNNIKDYVFDVLKIDMNFLR
;
A
#
# COMPACT_ATOMS: atom_id res chain seq x y z
N MET A 1 -0.73 -9.44 49.30
CA MET A 1 -2.05 -10.02 48.97
C MET A 1 -2.63 -9.20 47.83
N GLY A 2 -2.40 -9.64 46.59
CA GLY A 2 -2.91 -8.96 45.39
C GLY A 2 -4.25 -9.60 45.01
N THR A 3 -5.33 -8.87 45.22
CA THR A 3 -6.66 -9.23 44.76
C THR A 3 -6.68 -9.30 43.24
N THR A 4 -7.04 -10.47 42.73
CA THR A 4 -7.28 -10.81 41.33
C THR A 4 -8.25 -9.81 40.70
N LEU A 5 -7.86 -9.16 39.60
CA LEU A 5 -8.63 -8.15 38.84
C LEU A 5 -9.87 -8.71 38.10
N LEU A 6 -10.29 -9.94 38.40
CA LEU A 6 -11.16 -10.75 37.53
C LEU A 6 -12.52 -11.13 38.16
N GLU A 7 -13.13 -10.28 38.99
CA GLU A 7 -14.52 -10.50 39.45
C GLU A 7 -15.52 -9.46 38.93
N ASN A 8 -16.43 -9.96 38.08
CA ASN A 8 -17.75 -9.42 37.70
C ASN A 8 -17.81 -8.05 37.01
N TYR A 9 -17.27 -7.99 35.79
CA TYR A 9 -17.64 -6.92 34.85
C TYR A 9 -19.12 -6.96 34.49
N SER A 10 -19.78 -5.81 34.52
CA SER A 10 -21.16 -5.65 34.06
C SER A 10 -21.29 -5.99 32.57
N LYS A 11 -22.48 -6.39 32.09
CA LYS A 11 -22.74 -6.63 30.65
C LYS A 11 -22.37 -5.44 29.75
N LYS A 12 -22.29 -4.22 30.30
CA LYS A 12 -21.89 -3.00 29.57
C LYS A 12 -20.38 -2.82 29.45
N GLU A 13 -19.58 -3.59 30.18
CA GLU A 13 -18.13 -3.45 30.30
C GLU A 13 -17.36 -4.44 29.39
N VAL A 14 -18.07 -5.41 28.81
CA VAL A 14 -17.50 -6.47 27.98
C VAL A 14 -18.06 -6.48 26.56
N CYS A 15 -17.29 -7.01 25.62
CA CYS A 15 -17.74 -7.33 24.27
C CYS A 15 -18.81 -8.44 24.33
N PRO A 16 -20.03 -8.24 23.80
CA PRO A 16 -21.10 -9.24 23.88
C PRO A 16 -20.78 -10.58 23.21
N VAL A 17 -19.90 -10.57 22.20
CA VAL A 17 -19.55 -11.79 21.46
C VAL A 17 -18.51 -12.61 22.20
N THR A 18 -17.42 -11.98 22.66
CA THR A 18 -16.25 -12.68 23.20
C THR A 18 -16.20 -12.70 24.72
N GLY A 19 -16.94 -11.82 25.40
CA GLY A 19 -16.87 -11.61 26.84
C GLY A 19 -15.56 -10.98 27.31
N LEU A 20 -14.69 -10.53 26.40
CA LEU A 20 -13.49 -9.76 26.75
C LEU A 20 -13.87 -8.34 27.14
N LEU A 21 -12.94 -7.58 27.73
CA LEU A 21 -13.14 -6.15 27.90
C LEU A 21 -13.50 -5.50 26.57
N ASN A 22 -14.33 -4.45 26.62
CA ASN A 22 -14.50 -3.57 25.48
C ASN A 22 -13.39 -2.50 25.47
N MET A 23 -13.30 -1.75 24.37
CA MET A 23 -12.30 -0.68 24.20
C MET A 23 -12.31 0.31 25.37
N MET A 24 -13.47 0.83 25.75
CA MET A 24 -13.58 1.84 26.82
C MET A 24 -12.99 1.34 28.15
N GLN A 25 -13.28 0.09 28.51
CA GLN A 25 -12.79 -0.49 29.76
C GLN A 25 -11.30 -0.79 29.71
N PHE A 26 -10.80 -1.30 28.58
CA PHE A 26 -9.37 -1.48 28.38
C PHE A 26 -8.61 -0.17 28.56
N MET A 27 -9.08 0.91 27.90
CA MET A 27 -8.46 2.24 27.99
C MET A 27 -8.44 2.74 29.43
N ARG A 28 -9.56 2.62 30.16
CA ARG A 28 -9.66 3.00 31.56
C ARG A 28 -8.65 2.24 32.44
N HIS A 29 -8.61 0.91 32.34
CA HIS A 29 -7.73 0.09 33.18
C HIS A 29 -6.25 0.31 32.84
N ALA A 30 -5.90 0.39 31.56
CA ALA A 30 -4.54 0.68 31.13
C ALA A 30 -4.09 2.07 31.57
N SER A 31 -4.94 3.10 31.49
CA SER A 31 -4.62 4.46 31.94
C SER A 31 -4.35 4.51 33.44
N LEU A 32 -5.18 3.83 34.24
CA LEU A 32 -4.97 3.76 35.69
C LEU A 32 -3.65 3.06 36.04
N HIS A 33 -3.30 1.99 35.31
CA HIS A 33 -2.04 1.28 35.51
C HIS A 33 -0.83 2.16 35.16
N LEU A 34 -0.84 2.82 33.99
CA LEU A 34 0.27 3.69 33.57
C LEU A 34 0.45 4.94 34.46
N GLN A 35 -0.58 5.37 35.17
CA GLN A 35 -0.50 6.49 36.12
C GLN A 35 0.10 6.11 37.47
N ASP A 36 0.17 4.82 37.81
CA ASP A 36 0.74 4.34 39.06
C ASP A 36 2.25 4.06 38.90
N PRO A 37 3.14 4.88 39.50
CA PRO A 37 4.59 4.75 39.36
C PRO A 37 5.14 3.43 39.95
N MET A 38 4.36 2.73 40.77
CA MET A 38 4.75 1.47 41.39
C MET A 38 4.45 0.25 40.51
N THR A 39 3.74 0.45 39.40
CA THR A 39 3.40 -0.64 38.49
C THR A 39 4.53 -0.98 37.54
N ARG A 40 4.56 -2.23 37.08
CA ARG A 40 5.54 -2.68 36.08
C ARG A 40 5.20 -2.09 34.72
N PRO A 41 6.21 -1.74 33.89
CA PRO A 41 5.97 -1.28 32.54
C PRO A 41 5.25 -2.34 31.71
N LEU A 42 4.26 -1.90 30.93
CA LEU A 42 3.43 -2.75 30.10
C LEU A 42 3.92 -2.74 28.66
N THR A 43 3.78 -3.87 28.00
CA THR A 43 3.86 -4.04 26.55
C THR A 43 2.44 -4.16 26.01
N PHE A 44 2.14 -3.38 24.97
CA PHE A 44 0.86 -3.38 24.29
C PHE A 44 0.98 -4.16 22.99
N ILE A 45 0.03 -5.05 22.74
CA ILE A 45 -0.02 -5.90 21.55
C ILE A 45 -1.37 -5.67 20.89
N TYR A 46 -1.35 -5.22 19.65
CA TYR A 46 -2.52 -5.10 18.79
C TYR A 46 -2.55 -6.30 17.85
N PHE A 47 -3.65 -7.02 17.81
CA PHE A 47 -3.85 -8.16 16.93
C PHE A 47 -4.91 -7.86 15.87
N ASP A 48 -4.65 -8.29 14.65
CA ASP A 48 -5.58 -8.22 13.52
C ASP A 48 -5.67 -9.57 12.82
N ILE A 49 -6.87 -9.97 12.40
CA ILE A 49 -7.14 -11.23 11.73
C ILE A 49 -7.33 -10.96 10.24
N GLU A 50 -6.35 -11.35 9.43
CA GLU A 50 -6.44 -11.20 7.99
C GLU A 50 -7.53 -12.12 7.40
N ASN A 51 -8.18 -11.63 6.33
CA ASN A 51 -9.23 -12.35 5.60
C ASN A 51 -10.48 -12.74 6.41
N PHE A 52 -10.70 -12.16 7.61
CA PHE A 52 -11.86 -12.48 8.43
C PHE A 52 -13.20 -12.13 7.75
N LYS A 53 -13.23 -11.06 6.95
CA LYS A 53 -14.41 -10.73 6.13
C LYS A 53 -14.74 -11.84 5.13
N SER A 54 -13.73 -12.38 4.43
CA SER A 54 -13.88 -13.49 3.49
C SER A 54 -14.34 -14.77 4.19
N PHE A 55 -13.84 -15.02 5.41
CA PHE A 55 -14.32 -16.11 6.26
C PHE A 55 -15.81 -15.98 6.59
N ASN A 56 -16.26 -14.78 6.98
CA ASN A 56 -17.68 -14.51 7.25
C ASN A 56 -18.56 -14.69 6.01
N GLN A 57 -18.08 -14.29 4.83
CA GLN A 57 -18.80 -14.48 3.57
C GLN A 57 -18.96 -15.97 3.23
N ARG A 58 -17.95 -16.78 3.51
CA ARG A 58 -17.96 -18.23 3.24
C ARG A 58 -18.82 -19.01 4.23
N TYR A 59 -18.74 -18.70 5.53
CA TYR A 59 -19.29 -19.55 6.59
C TYR A 59 -20.41 -18.92 7.44
N SER A 60 -20.80 -17.68 7.16
CA SER A 60 -21.73 -16.83 7.93
C SER A 60 -21.14 -16.17 9.18
N PHE A 61 -21.80 -15.09 9.61
CA PHE A 61 -21.48 -14.35 10.84
C PHE A 61 -21.57 -15.18 12.12
N GLN A 62 -22.40 -16.25 12.15
CA GLN A 62 -22.50 -17.09 13.34
C GLN A 62 -21.20 -17.88 13.56
N GLN A 63 -20.61 -18.38 12.47
CA GLN A 63 -19.31 -19.08 12.52
C GLN A 63 -18.17 -18.10 12.79
N GLY A 64 -18.24 -16.89 12.22
CA GLY A 64 -17.31 -15.81 12.59
C GLY A 64 -17.33 -15.48 14.07
N ASN A 65 -18.52 -15.36 14.67
CA ASN A 65 -18.66 -15.13 16.11
C ASN A 65 -18.11 -16.30 16.95
N ARG A 66 -18.18 -17.53 16.44
CA ARG A 66 -17.58 -18.70 17.11
C ARG A 66 -16.05 -18.63 17.06
N PHE A 67 -15.50 -18.28 15.90
CA PHE A 67 -14.07 -18.10 15.73
C PHE A 67 -13.53 -16.96 16.59
N LEU A 68 -14.22 -15.81 16.66
CA LEU A 68 -13.84 -14.71 17.54
C LEU A 68 -13.82 -15.10 19.02
N ARG A 69 -14.72 -15.99 19.46
CA ARG A 69 -14.68 -16.55 20.83
C ARG A 69 -13.47 -17.45 21.04
N TYR A 70 -13.17 -18.30 20.06
CA TYR A 70 -11.96 -19.15 20.10
C TYR A 70 -10.68 -18.31 20.23
N VAL A 71 -10.53 -17.25 19.43
CA VAL A 71 -9.38 -16.31 19.56
C VAL A 71 -9.36 -15.64 20.93
N ALA A 72 -10.53 -15.22 21.44
CA ALA A 72 -10.62 -14.62 22.75
C ALA A 72 -10.20 -15.56 23.89
N ASP A 73 -10.56 -16.84 23.79
CA ASP A 73 -10.18 -17.85 24.78
C ASP A 73 -8.68 -18.14 24.71
N LEU A 74 -8.11 -18.28 23.51
CA LEU A 74 -6.65 -18.38 23.32
C LEU A 74 -5.91 -17.20 23.94
N LEU A 75 -6.38 -15.97 23.74
CA LEU A 75 -5.77 -14.77 24.31
C LEU A 75 -5.83 -14.76 25.84
N ARG A 76 -6.96 -15.16 26.45
CA ARG A 76 -7.07 -15.27 27.92
C ARG A 76 -6.14 -16.33 28.50
N GLU A 77 -6.04 -17.49 27.84
CA GLU A 77 -5.16 -18.58 28.27
C GLU A 77 -3.68 -18.20 28.15
N THR A 78 -3.33 -17.48 27.09
CA THR A 78 -1.95 -17.06 26.81
C THR A 78 -1.49 -15.91 27.71
N PHE A 79 -2.41 -15.02 28.09
CA PHE A 79 -2.13 -13.84 28.91
C PHE A 79 -2.96 -13.84 30.22
N PRO A 80 -2.71 -14.80 31.13
CA PRO A 80 -3.51 -14.97 32.33
C PRO A 80 -3.30 -13.81 33.30
N GLY A 81 -4.39 -13.11 33.63
CA GLY A 81 -4.37 -11.97 34.57
C GLY A 81 -4.00 -10.63 33.94
N ASP A 82 -3.70 -10.60 32.64
CA ASP A 82 -3.41 -9.39 31.88
C ASP A 82 -4.68 -8.72 31.35
N LEU A 83 -4.56 -7.48 30.86
CA LEU A 83 -5.67 -6.78 30.23
C LEU A 83 -5.85 -7.30 28.80
N VAL A 84 -6.96 -8.02 28.56
CA VAL A 84 -7.31 -8.55 27.24
C VAL A 84 -8.66 -7.98 26.79
N SER A 85 -8.67 -7.40 25.60
CA SER A 85 -9.83 -6.68 25.05
C SER A 85 -10.09 -7.03 23.59
N ARG A 86 -11.34 -6.92 23.19
CA ARG A 86 -11.72 -6.84 21.76
C ARG A 86 -12.25 -5.43 21.51
N PHE A 87 -11.57 -4.68 20.64
CA PHE A 87 -11.92 -3.29 20.37
C PHE A 87 -13.13 -3.20 19.46
N ASN A 88 -13.02 -3.78 18.27
CA ASN A 88 -14.07 -3.89 17.26
C ASN A 88 -13.73 -5.03 16.29
N ASP A 89 -14.70 -5.46 15.47
CA ASP A 89 -14.50 -6.38 14.34
C ASP A 89 -13.55 -7.57 14.66
N ASP A 90 -12.42 -7.67 13.98
CA ASP A 90 -11.37 -8.66 14.10
C ASP A 90 -10.22 -8.24 15.03
N HIS A 91 -10.30 -7.06 15.64
CA HIS A 91 -9.18 -6.46 16.37
C HIS A 91 -9.21 -6.73 17.87
N PHE A 92 -8.10 -7.26 18.37
CA PHE A 92 -7.88 -7.53 19.79
C PHE A 92 -6.69 -6.72 20.31
N VAL A 93 -6.73 -6.38 21.60
CA VAL A 93 -5.64 -5.64 22.25
C VAL A 93 -5.31 -6.27 23.59
N VAL A 94 -4.03 -6.48 23.83
CA VAL A 94 -3.48 -7.00 25.08
C VAL A 94 -2.52 -5.97 25.68
N ALA A 95 -2.60 -5.74 26.99
CA ALA A 95 -1.54 -5.07 27.74
C ALA A 95 -1.00 -6.02 28.81
N THR A 96 0.29 -6.32 28.74
CA THR A 96 0.95 -7.37 29.51
C THR A 96 2.28 -6.88 30.09
N PRO A 97 2.73 -7.33 31.28
CA PRO A 97 4.06 -7.02 31.79
C PRO A 97 5.18 -7.77 31.05
N ILE A 98 4.84 -8.68 30.13
CA ILE A 98 5.82 -9.44 29.32
C ILE A 98 6.55 -8.47 28.38
N GLU A 99 7.87 -8.40 28.52
CA GLU A 99 8.71 -7.50 27.71
C GLU A 99 8.82 -7.96 26.26
N GLN A 100 8.95 -9.27 26.03
CA GLN A 100 9.12 -9.89 24.71
C GLN A 100 8.06 -10.99 24.51
N PRO A 101 6.86 -10.65 24.00
CA PRO A 101 5.74 -11.59 23.88
C PRO A 101 5.78 -12.44 22.59
N ASP A 102 6.94 -12.55 21.94
CA ASP A 102 7.15 -13.23 20.66
C ASP A 102 6.64 -14.69 20.66
N ARG A 103 6.88 -15.40 21.77
CA ARG A 103 6.43 -16.80 21.93
C ARG A 103 4.91 -16.90 22.04
N GLN A 104 4.30 -16.00 22.79
CA GLN A 104 2.85 -15.93 23.00
C GLN A 104 2.15 -15.58 21.69
N VAL A 105 2.64 -14.58 20.99
CA VAL A 105 2.12 -14.15 19.69
C VAL A 105 2.21 -15.29 18.67
N ARG A 106 3.38 -15.95 18.57
CA ARG A 106 3.56 -17.11 17.68
C ARG A 106 2.62 -18.27 18.02
N PHE A 107 2.47 -18.58 19.31
CA PHE A 107 1.53 -19.61 19.77
C PHE A 107 0.10 -19.34 19.29
N ILE A 108 -0.40 -18.11 19.49
CA ILE A 108 -1.76 -17.73 19.07
C ILE A 108 -1.90 -17.77 17.54
N HIS A 109 -0.91 -17.22 16.83
CA HIS A 109 -0.87 -17.25 15.36
C HIS A 109 -0.99 -18.68 14.82
N ASP A 110 -0.17 -19.60 15.34
CA ASP A 110 -0.15 -20.99 14.87
C ASP A 110 -1.49 -21.70 15.14
N HIS A 111 -2.14 -21.42 16.27
CA HIS A 111 -3.47 -21.94 16.61
C HIS A 111 -4.60 -21.35 15.78
N VAL A 112 -4.48 -20.08 15.38
CA VAL A 112 -5.43 -19.44 14.45
C VAL A 112 -5.28 -20.03 13.06
N ARG A 113 -4.05 -20.22 12.59
CA ARG A 113 -3.75 -20.72 11.25
C ARG A 113 -4.31 -22.12 10.99
N ILE A 114 -4.34 -22.98 12.00
CA ILE A 114 -4.87 -24.36 11.89
C ILE A 114 -6.37 -24.46 12.18
N TYR A 115 -7.05 -23.36 12.53
CA TYR A 115 -8.47 -23.38 12.87
C TYR A 115 -9.35 -23.83 11.69
N ASP A 116 -9.02 -23.41 10.47
CA ASP A 116 -9.67 -23.84 9.25
C ASP A 116 -8.62 -24.20 8.18
N THR A 117 -8.55 -25.48 7.81
CA THR A 117 -7.62 -25.99 6.80
C THR A 117 -8.01 -25.63 5.36
N HIS A 118 -9.25 -25.16 5.14
CA HIS A 118 -9.77 -24.76 3.83
C HIS A 118 -9.66 -23.26 3.56
N LEU A 119 -9.44 -22.45 4.59
CA LEU A 119 -9.21 -21.02 4.47
C LEU A 119 -8.16 -20.60 5.52
N PRO A 120 -6.88 -20.45 5.13
CA PRO A 120 -5.83 -20.07 6.08
C PRO A 120 -6.13 -18.67 6.62
N LEU A 121 -6.45 -18.60 7.90
CA LEU A 121 -6.58 -17.35 8.64
C LEU A 121 -5.21 -17.00 9.21
N GLU A 122 -4.80 -15.74 9.08
CA GLU A 122 -3.56 -15.25 9.67
C GLU A 122 -3.87 -14.22 10.74
N LEU A 123 -3.21 -14.33 11.88
CA LEU A 123 -3.29 -13.35 12.97
C LEU A 123 -1.98 -12.60 13.05
N LYS A 124 -1.99 -11.35 12.60
CA LYS A 124 -0.84 -10.45 12.67
C LYS A 124 -0.84 -9.71 14.00
N ALA A 125 0.34 -9.38 14.50
CA ALA A 125 0.49 -8.62 15.73
C ALA A 125 1.43 -7.42 15.58
N GLY A 126 1.04 -6.29 16.14
CA GLY A 126 1.92 -5.15 16.33
C GLY A 126 2.19 -4.94 17.81
N ILE A 127 3.46 -4.78 18.16
CA ILE A 127 3.92 -4.72 19.55
C ILE A 127 4.51 -3.35 19.81
N TYR A 128 4.11 -2.70 20.90
CA TYR A 128 4.74 -1.47 21.37
C TYR A 128 4.90 -1.48 22.88
N ARG A 129 6.12 -1.23 23.34
CA ARG A 129 6.43 -1.03 24.75
C ARG A 129 6.76 0.46 24.95
N PRO A 130 5.85 1.26 25.54
CA PRO A 130 6.09 2.67 25.76
C PRO A 130 7.19 2.93 26.78
N ASP A 131 7.90 4.04 26.58
CA ASP A 131 8.77 4.64 27.59
C ASP A 131 7.92 5.18 28.77
N ALA A 132 8.57 5.37 29.93
CA ALA A 132 7.88 5.72 31.18
C ALA A 132 7.14 7.07 31.14
N ASP A 133 7.53 7.98 30.26
CA ASP A 133 6.91 9.30 30.07
C ASP A 133 5.69 9.27 29.14
N VAL A 134 5.50 8.18 28.37
CA VAL A 134 4.36 8.00 27.48
C VAL A 134 3.20 7.38 28.24
N THR A 135 2.21 8.19 28.60
CA THR A 135 1.05 7.77 29.42
C THR A 135 -0.29 7.77 28.68
N ASP A 136 -0.33 8.31 27.45
CA ASP A 136 -1.52 8.31 26.61
C ASP A 136 -1.75 6.94 25.96
N VAL A 137 -2.66 6.16 26.56
CA VAL A 137 -3.02 4.81 26.08
C VAL A 137 -3.52 4.82 24.64
N ALA A 138 -4.23 5.88 24.20
CA ALA A 138 -4.71 5.94 22.83
C ALA A 138 -3.55 5.96 21.84
N ARG A 139 -2.55 6.80 22.10
CA ARG A 139 -1.32 6.88 21.32
C ARG A 139 -0.53 5.57 21.37
N ILE A 140 -0.46 4.93 22.53
CA ILE A 140 0.26 3.66 22.69
C ILE A 140 -0.38 2.54 21.86
N VAL A 141 -1.70 2.40 21.93
CA VAL A 141 -2.42 1.40 21.14
C VAL A 141 -2.35 1.72 19.66
N ASP A 142 -2.41 3.00 19.27
CA ASP A 142 -2.26 3.40 17.87
C ASP A 142 -0.87 3.06 17.33
N ARG A 143 0.20 3.21 18.11
CA ARG A 143 1.54 2.77 17.74
C ARG A 143 1.67 1.26 17.57
N ALA A 144 1.10 0.49 18.49
CA ALA A 144 1.01 -0.97 18.31
C ALA A 144 0.23 -1.32 17.04
N LYS A 145 -0.87 -0.61 16.75
CA LYS A 145 -1.65 -0.80 15.52
C LYS A 145 -0.85 -0.42 14.25
N ILE A 146 -0.07 0.67 14.29
CA ILE A 146 0.83 1.06 13.19
C ILE A 146 1.78 -0.09 12.87
N ALA A 147 2.45 -0.64 13.88
CA ALA A 147 3.34 -1.79 13.70
C ALA A 147 2.61 -3.02 13.15
N CYS A 148 1.38 -3.28 13.58
CA CYS A 148 0.58 -4.39 13.05
C CYS A 148 0.26 -4.19 11.56
N ASN A 149 -0.02 -2.95 11.15
CA ASN A 149 -0.39 -2.63 9.78
C ASN A 149 0.79 -2.71 8.80
N THR A 150 2.05 -2.50 9.25
CA THR A 150 3.22 -2.54 8.35
C THR A 150 3.52 -3.93 7.81
N ILE A 151 3.04 -4.98 8.48
CA ILE A 151 3.24 -6.38 8.08
C ILE A 151 1.99 -7.01 7.45
N LYS A 152 0.95 -6.22 7.21
CA LYS A 152 -0.26 -6.72 6.52
C LYS A 152 0.10 -7.25 5.14
N ASN A 153 -0.54 -8.35 4.75
CA ASN A 153 -0.29 -9.04 3.48
C ASN A 153 1.16 -9.53 3.30
N THR A 154 1.98 -9.54 4.35
CA THR A 154 3.33 -10.11 4.32
C THR A 154 3.30 -11.50 4.93
N TYR A 155 3.39 -12.53 4.09
CA TYR A 155 3.19 -13.94 4.50
C TYR A 155 4.18 -14.43 5.57
N ASP A 156 5.44 -14.01 5.49
CA ASP A 156 6.50 -14.54 6.37
C ASP A 156 6.61 -13.83 7.73
N LEU A 157 5.88 -12.72 7.92
CA LEU A 157 5.91 -11.93 9.15
C LEU A 157 4.64 -12.15 9.98
N VAL A 158 4.82 -12.56 11.23
CA VAL A 158 3.72 -12.77 12.18
C VAL A 158 3.53 -11.55 13.08
N TRP A 159 4.63 -10.87 13.44
CA TRP A 159 4.56 -9.64 14.23
C TRP A 159 5.61 -8.62 13.82
N ALA A 160 5.34 -7.37 14.18
CA ALA A 160 6.26 -6.25 14.07
C ALA A 160 6.29 -5.48 15.39
N VAL A 161 7.47 -4.95 15.74
CA VAL A 161 7.65 -4.05 16.87
C VAL A 161 7.64 -2.63 16.36
N PHE A 162 6.88 -1.75 17.01
CA PHE A 162 6.80 -0.34 16.63
C PHE A 162 8.17 0.32 16.68
N ASP A 163 8.52 0.96 15.58
CA ASP A 163 9.65 1.86 15.45
C ASP A 163 9.12 3.25 15.04
N PRO A 164 9.64 4.36 15.60
CA PRO A 164 9.21 5.72 15.22
C PRO A 164 9.24 5.99 13.72
N SER A 165 10.15 5.37 12.95
CA SER A 165 10.20 5.49 11.49
C SER A 165 8.92 5.00 10.80
N MET A 166 8.18 4.05 11.38
CA MET A 166 6.89 3.58 10.84
C MET A 166 5.82 4.67 10.90
N GLU A 167 5.78 5.43 12.01
CA GLU A 167 4.87 6.56 12.18
C GLU A 167 5.27 7.71 11.24
N GLU A 168 6.57 7.97 11.07
CA GLU A 168 7.08 8.96 10.11
C GLU A 168 6.73 8.60 8.66
N GLU A 169 6.88 7.33 8.27
CA GLU A 169 6.53 6.86 6.94
C GLU A 169 5.03 7.04 6.65
N LEU A 170 4.15 6.63 7.56
CA LEU A 170 2.70 6.82 7.40
C LEU A 170 2.31 8.31 7.29
N ASN A 171 2.93 9.15 8.10
CA ASN A 171 2.72 10.60 8.03
C ASN A 171 3.21 11.17 6.70
N PHE A 172 4.34 10.69 6.20
CA PHE A 172 4.89 11.11 4.91
C PHE A 172 4.02 10.67 3.73
N ARG A 173 3.54 9.42 3.73
CA ARG A 173 2.57 8.93 2.75
C ARG A 173 1.29 9.79 2.75
N SER A 174 0.76 10.10 3.94
CA SER A 174 -0.40 10.98 4.07
C SER A 174 -0.13 12.41 3.59
N TYR A 175 1.10 12.92 3.79
CA TYR A 175 1.53 14.21 3.26
C TYR A 175 1.50 14.22 1.73
N ILE A 176 2.02 13.19 1.07
CA ILE A 176 2.04 13.06 -0.39
C ILE A 176 0.61 13.16 -0.93
N VAL A 177 -0.32 12.31 -0.46
CA VAL A 177 -1.71 12.30 -0.94
C VAL A 177 -2.37 13.68 -0.76
N ARG A 178 -2.22 14.28 0.42
CA ARG A 178 -2.85 15.58 0.74
C ARG A 178 -2.31 16.75 -0.09
N ASN A 179 -1.03 16.72 -0.45
CA ASN A 179 -0.38 17.82 -1.14
C ASN A 179 -0.27 17.63 -2.66
N PHE A 180 -0.56 16.44 -3.18
CA PHE A 180 -0.44 16.11 -4.60
C PHE A 180 -1.14 17.14 -5.52
N SER A 181 -2.43 17.42 -5.30
CA SER A 181 -3.15 18.38 -6.15
C SER A 181 -2.55 19.79 -6.10
N LYS A 182 -2.02 20.21 -4.94
CA LYS A 182 -1.31 21.50 -4.82
C LYS A 182 0.03 21.47 -5.55
N ALA A 183 0.75 20.36 -5.50
CA ALA A 183 2.02 20.19 -6.18
C ALA A 183 1.85 20.24 -7.71
N VAL A 184 0.79 19.62 -8.24
CA VAL A 184 0.41 19.70 -9.66
C VAL A 184 0.09 21.15 -10.06
N MET A 185 -0.82 21.81 -9.35
CA MET A 185 -1.20 23.21 -9.67
C MET A 185 -0.03 24.20 -9.49
N GLY A 186 0.86 23.94 -8.54
CA GLY A 186 2.02 24.78 -8.25
C GLY A 186 3.25 24.52 -9.13
N GLY A 187 3.18 23.58 -10.07
CA GLY A 187 4.32 23.21 -10.92
C GLY A 187 5.48 22.56 -10.16
N HIS A 188 5.20 21.94 -9.01
CA HIS A 188 6.18 21.21 -8.21
C HIS A 188 6.43 19.79 -8.72
N ILE A 189 5.55 19.27 -9.57
CA ILE A 189 5.79 18.07 -10.37
C ILE A 189 6.40 18.50 -11.70
N MET A 190 7.64 18.07 -11.95
CA MET A 190 8.39 18.35 -13.17
C MET A 190 8.53 17.09 -14.01
N VAL A 191 8.68 17.26 -15.32
CA VAL A 191 9.01 16.18 -16.25
C VAL A 191 10.48 16.28 -16.63
N TYR A 192 11.22 15.21 -16.36
CA TYR A 192 12.60 15.04 -16.81
C TYR A 192 12.60 14.11 -18.01
N TYR A 193 13.54 14.31 -18.93
CA TYR A 193 13.63 13.54 -20.17
C TYR A 193 14.92 12.74 -20.20
N GLN A 194 14.82 11.41 -20.21
CA GLN A 194 15.96 10.53 -20.31
C GLN A 194 16.16 10.10 -21.77
N PRO A 195 17.32 10.34 -22.41
CA PRO A 195 17.52 10.00 -23.81
C PRO A 195 17.60 8.50 -24.03
N GLU A 196 16.92 8.03 -25.08
CA GLU A 196 17.08 6.70 -25.65
C GLU A 196 18.10 6.75 -26.78
N VAL A 197 19.09 5.86 -26.76
CA VAL A 197 20.18 5.85 -27.72
C VAL A 197 20.15 4.56 -28.54
N ARG A 198 20.11 4.71 -29.87
CA ARG A 198 20.23 3.57 -30.79
C ARG A 198 21.65 3.02 -30.71
N THR A 199 21.81 1.81 -30.22
CA THR A 199 23.13 1.18 -29.98
C THR A 199 24.02 1.12 -31.23
N MET A 200 23.44 0.85 -32.40
CA MET A 200 24.17 0.72 -33.67
C MET A 200 24.71 2.05 -34.21
N THR A 201 23.96 3.16 -34.07
CA THR A 201 24.34 4.46 -34.64
C THR A 201 24.88 5.45 -33.58
N ARG A 202 24.61 5.17 -32.30
CA ARG A 202 24.86 6.05 -31.15
C ARG A 202 24.10 7.37 -31.19
N GLU A 203 23.08 7.47 -32.03
CA GLU A 203 22.21 8.63 -32.12
C GLU A 203 21.06 8.50 -31.12
N ILE A 204 20.60 9.65 -30.62
CA ILE A 204 19.39 9.72 -29.80
C ILE A 204 18.19 9.42 -30.71
N CYS A 205 17.33 8.48 -30.31
CA CYS A 205 16.17 8.06 -31.08
C CYS A 205 14.82 8.33 -30.39
N GLY A 206 14.84 8.82 -29.16
CA GLY A 206 13.65 9.11 -28.36
C GLY A 206 14.04 9.61 -26.97
N PHE A 207 13.03 9.89 -26.17
CA PHE A 207 13.20 10.20 -24.75
C PHE A 207 12.12 9.55 -23.92
N GLU A 208 12.45 9.12 -22.72
CA GLU A 208 11.47 8.71 -21.72
C GLU A 208 11.14 9.89 -20.80
N ALA A 209 9.84 10.17 -20.63
CA ALA A 209 9.34 11.19 -19.72
C ALA A 209 9.20 10.63 -18.31
N LEU A 210 9.92 11.24 -17.36
CA LEU A 210 9.99 10.78 -15.98
C LEU A 210 9.56 11.89 -15.01
N ALA A 211 8.53 11.62 -14.22
CA ALA A 211 8.06 12.55 -13.19
C ALA A 211 9.14 12.78 -12.10
N ARG A 212 9.26 14.01 -11.62
CA ARG A 212 10.11 14.41 -10.49
C ARG A 212 9.35 15.38 -9.62
N TRP A 213 9.18 15.06 -8.34
CA TRP A 213 8.52 15.95 -7.39
C TRP A 213 9.55 16.80 -6.64
N LYS A 214 9.55 18.11 -6.91
CA LYS A 214 10.33 19.14 -6.21
C LYS A 214 9.47 19.80 -5.14
N ASP A 215 9.41 19.16 -3.98
CA ASP A 215 8.60 19.60 -2.86
C ASP A 215 9.28 20.74 -2.07
N PRO A 216 8.55 21.80 -1.69
CA PRO A 216 9.12 22.91 -0.94
C PRO A 216 9.50 22.57 0.51
N VAL A 217 8.95 21.49 1.09
CA VAL A 217 9.20 21.07 2.48
C VAL A 217 10.22 19.93 2.52
N TYR A 218 10.04 18.91 1.69
CA TYR A 218 10.84 17.68 1.70
C TYR A 218 11.93 17.64 0.61
N GLY A 219 12.05 18.68 -0.21
CA GLY A 219 13.01 18.70 -1.30
C GLY A 219 12.61 17.75 -2.42
N THR A 220 13.55 16.98 -2.98
CA THR A 220 13.22 16.06 -4.08
C THR A 220 12.65 14.76 -3.54
N ILE A 221 11.37 14.48 -3.82
CA ILE A 221 10.73 13.21 -3.48
C ILE A 221 10.92 12.24 -4.65
N SER A 222 11.45 11.04 -4.36
CA SER A 222 11.72 10.01 -5.36
C SER A 222 10.42 9.46 -5.97
N PRO A 223 10.36 9.20 -7.29
CA PRO A 223 9.24 8.50 -7.94
C PRO A 223 8.93 7.16 -7.30
N SER A 224 9.97 6.40 -6.92
CA SER A 224 9.83 5.12 -6.21
C SER A 224 9.11 5.22 -4.85
N VAL A 225 8.96 6.44 -4.33
CA VAL A 225 8.26 6.70 -3.05
C VAL A 225 6.88 7.27 -3.29
N PHE A 226 6.71 8.28 -4.16
CA PHE A 226 5.41 8.92 -4.32
C PHE A 226 4.48 8.21 -5.31
N VAL A 227 5.01 7.55 -6.35
CA VAL A 227 4.15 6.87 -7.34
C VAL A 227 3.32 5.76 -6.70
N PRO A 228 3.90 4.81 -5.92
CA PRO A 228 3.11 3.78 -5.25
C PRO A 228 2.07 4.35 -4.28
N VAL A 229 2.40 5.45 -3.59
CA VAL A 229 1.47 6.13 -2.68
C VAL A 229 0.28 6.72 -3.42
N LEU A 230 0.50 7.27 -4.63
CA LEU A 230 -0.57 7.79 -5.47
C LEU A 230 -1.39 6.67 -6.10
N GLU A 231 -0.78 5.54 -6.49
CA GLU A 231 -1.50 4.36 -6.96
C GLU A 231 -2.43 3.81 -5.88
N ASP A 232 -1.93 3.62 -4.65
CA ASP A 232 -2.74 3.17 -3.49
C ASP A 232 -3.89 4.14 -3.18
N ALA A 233 -3.69 5.44 -3.46
CA ALA A 233 -4.69 6.49 -3.28
C ALA A 233 -5.61 6.69 -4.51
N HIS A 234 -5.44 5.89 -5.58
CA HIS A 234 -6.15 6.03 -6.86
C HIS A 234 -5.97 7.41 -7.54
N LEU A 235 -4.80 8.02 -7.37
CA LEU A 235 -4.42 9.32 -7.92
C LEU A 235 -3.40 9.21 -9.07
N SER A 236 -2.90 8.01 -9.38
CA SER A 236 -1.96 7.79 -10.50
C SER A 236 -2.46 8.30 -11.86
N PRO A 237 -3.75 8.16 -12.27
CA PRO A 237 -4.19 8.69 -13.56
C PRO A 237 -4.03 10.20 -13.66
N GLN A 238 -4.18 10.92 -12.53
CA GLN A 238 -4.01 12.37 -12.50
C GLN A 238 -2.56 12.78 -12.67
N LEU A 239 -1.62 11.99 -12.13
CA LEU A 239 -0.19 12.20 -12.32
C LEU A 239 0.17 11.98 -13.78
N ASP A 240 -0.28 10.87 -14.36
CA ASP A 240 0.12 10.46 -15.69
C ASP A 240 -0.45 11.40 -16.75
N LEU A 241 -1.72 11.79 -16.65
CA LEU A 241 -2.31 12.79 -17.53
C LEU A 241 -1.65 14.17 -17.38
N TYR A 242 -1.21 14.55 -16.17
CA TYR A 242 -0.43 15.76 -15.99
C TYR A 242 0.93 15.67 -16.70
N VAL A 243 1.64 14.54 -16.57
CA VAL A 243 2.91 14.31 -17.26
C VAL A 243 2.71 14.37 -18.77
N ILE A 244 1.69 13.71 -19.32
CA ILE A 244 1.37 13.72 -20.76
C ILE A 244 1.05 15.14 -21.24
N ASP A 245 0.29 15.92 -20.46
CA ASP A 245 -0.02 17.31 -20.79
C ASP A 245 1.26 18.16 -20.84
N GLN A 246 2.18 17.99 -19.88
CA GLN A 246 3.47 18.68 -19.87
C GLN A 246 4.38 18.24 -21.03
N VAL A 247 4.38 16.95 -21.39
CA VAL A 247 5.13 16.42 -22.53
C VAL A 247 4.61 17.05 -23.83
N CYS A 248 3.29 17.05 -24.03
CA CYS A 248 2.67 17.65 -25.21
C CYS A 248 2.96 19.15 -25.31
N ALA A 249 2.83 19.88 -24.19
CA ALA A 249 3.17 21.30 -24.13
C ALA A 249 4.66 21.55 -24.47
N SER A 250 5.56 20.73 -23.94
CA SER A 250 7.01 20.82 -24.19
C SER A 250 7.33 20.58 -25.66
N MET A 251 6.70 19.58 -26.29
CA MET A 251 6.84 19.29 -27.71
C MET A 251 6.44 20.49 -28.59
N VAL A 252 5.27 21.06 -28.33
CA VAL A 252 4.77 22.25 -29.05
C VAL A 252 5.72 23.43 -28.88
N GLN A 253 6.20 23.65 -27.64
CA GLN A 253 7.12 24.72 -27.32
C GLN A 253 8.48 24.56 -28.04
N ILE A 254 9.06 23.36 -28.04
CA ILE A 254 10.32 23.06 -28.72
C ILE A 254 10.19 23.27 -30.22
N GLN A 255 9.12 22.75 -30.84
CA GLN A 255 8.89 22.90 -32.27
C GLN A 255 8.73 24.37 -32.69
N ARG A 256 8.15 25.20 -31.81
CA ARG A 256 8.03 26.64 -32.03
C ARG A 256 9.37 27.36 -31.92
N ASP A 257 10.13 27.05 -30.87
CA ASP A 257 11.37 27.77 -30.54
C ASP A 257 12.54 27.33 -31.43
N ILE A 258 12.52 26.09 -31.93
CA ILE A 258 13.55 25.51 -32.78
C ILE A 258 12.89 24.78 -33.98
N PRO A 259 12.39 25.52 -34.99
CA PRO A 259 11.62 24.94 -36.09
C PRO A 259 12.37 23.87 -36.91
N ASP A 260 13.69 23.99 -37.01
CA ASP A 260 14.55 23.05 -37.75
C ASP A 260 14.91 21.79 -36.95
N TRP A 261 14.52 21.73 -35.67
CA TRP A 261 14.76 20.55 -34.86
C TRP A 261 13.78 19.44 -35.24
N SER A 262 14.31 18.30 -35.71
CA SER A 262 13.51 17.11 -35.89
C SER A 262 13.07 16.60 -34.53
N LEU A 263 11.80 16.84 -34.18
CA LEU A 263 11.24 16.37 -32.92
C LEU A 263 11.36 14.84 -32.88
N LEU A 264 11.86 14.32 -31.75
CA LEU A 264 11.91 12.89 -31.49
C LEU A 264 10.68 12.50 -30.66
N ARG A 265 10.30 11.23 -30.78
CA ARG A 265 9.22 10.66 -29.99
C ARG A 265 9.57 10.67 -28.49
N ILE A 266 8.55 10.77 -27.66
CA ILE A 266 8.67 10.72 -26.20
C ILE A 266 7.77 9.63 -25.68
N SER A 267 8.31 8.75 -24.85
CA SER A 267 7.56 7.71 -24.17
C SER A 267 7.03 8.21 -22.82
N VAL A 268 5.84 7.76 -22.46
CA VAL A 268 5.13 8.09 -21.21
C VAL A 268 4.64 6.81 -20.56
N ASN A 269 4.80 6.72 -19.25
CA ASN A 269 4.36 5.58 -18.45
C ASN A 269 2.89 5.72 -18.09
N LEU A 270 2.13 4.64 -18.24
CA LEU A 270 0.78 4.48 -17.71
C LEU A 270 0.71 3.25 -16.82
N SER A 271 0.20 3.41 -15.60
CA SER A 271 0.02 2.27 -14.71
C SER A 271 -1.17 1.41 -15.16
N ARG A 272 -1.06 0.09 -14.96
CA ARG A 272 -2.17 -0.85 -15.23
C ARG A 272 -3.43 -0.49 -14.42
N ALA A 273 -3.24 0.05 -13.22
CA ALA A 273 -4.33 0.48 -12.35
C ALA A 273 -5.15 1.61 -12.98
N ASP A 274 -4.54 2.45 -13.82
CA ASP A 274 -5.21 3.62 -14.37
C ASP A 274 -6.33 3.25 -15.32
N PHE A 275 -6.12 2.22 -16.13
CA PHE A 275 -7.12 1.65 -17.03
C PHE A 275 -8.35 1.11 -16.28
N ARG A 276 -8.24 0.81 -14.98
CA ARG A 276 -9.38 0.43 -14.13
C ARG A 276 -10.14 1.62 -13.58
N LEU A 277 -9.45 2.73 -13.39
CA LEU A 277 -10.00 3.92 -12.77
C LEU A 277 -10.70 4.81 -13.78
N MET A 278 -10.24 4.82 -15.04
CA MET A 278 -10.83 5.61 -16.11
C MET A 278 -10.46 5.12 -17.51
N ASP A 279 -11.14 5.67 -18.52
CA ASP A 279 -10.79 5.49 -19.93
C ASP A 279 -9.52 6.28 -20.26
N MET A 280 -8.38 5.62 -20.10
CA MET A 280 -7.07 6.22 -20.36
C MET A 280 -6.84 6.49 -21.84
N VAL A 281 -7.40 5.68 -22.73
CA VAL A 281 -7.26 5.90 -24.17
C VAL A 281 -7.90 7.22 -24.58
N GLN A 282 -9.14 7.45 -24.17
CA GLN A 282 -9.84 8.71 -24.46
C GLN A 282 -9.16 9.91 -23.78
N ALA A 283 -8.74 9.76 -22.52
CA ALA A 283 -8.10 10.85 -21.79
C ALA A 283 -6.76 11.28 -22.42
N VAL A 284 -5.94 10.33 -22.86
CA VAL A 284 -4.70 10.61 -23.60
C VAL A 284 -5.01 11.31 -24.94
N GLU A 285 -6.02 10.84 -25.67
CA GLU A 285 -6.45 11.46 -26.93
C GLU A 285 -6.91 12.91 -26.73
N ASP A 286 -7.69 13.18 -25.68
CA ASP A 286 -8.17 14.53 -25.35
C ASP A 286 -6.99 15.48 -25.06
N VAL A 287 -6.01 15.03 -24.27
CA VAL A 287 -4.79 15.81 -23.98
C VAL A 287 -4.03 16.08 -25.28
N ARG A 288 -3.77 15.04 -26.07
CA ARG A 288 -3.05 15.15 -27.34
C ARG A 288 -3.73 16.12 -28.30
N LEU A 289 -5.05 16.03 -28.45
CA LEU A 289 -5.85 16.89 -29.33
C LEU A 289 -5.82 18.35 -28.87
N ARG A 290 -5.89 18.63 -27.56
CA ARG A 290 -5.77 20.00 -27.02
C ARG A 290 -4.46 20.69 -27.44
N HIS A 291 -3.37 19.94 -27.54
CA HIS A 291 -2.04 20.45 -27.93
C HIS A 291 -1.72 20.29 -29.42
N GLY A 292 -2.51 19.53 -30.17
CA GLY A 292 -2.28 19.28 -31.59
C GLY A 292 -1.09 18.36 -31.89
N VAL A 293 -0.72 17.48 -30.95
CA VAL A 293 0.41 16.55 -31.10
C VAL A 293 0.00 15.34 -31.94
N ALA A 294 0.88 14.85 -32.81
CA ALA A 294 0.63 13.63 -33.58
C ALA A 294 0.85 12.37 -32.73
N ARG A 295 0.04 11.32 -32.93
CA ARG A 295 0.09 10.09 -32.12
C ARG A 295 1.46 9.42 -32.16
N GLN A 296 2.12 9.45 -33.31
CA GLN A 296 3.44 8.86 -33.54
C GLN A 296 4.57 9.52 -32.73
N MET A 297 4.30 10.69 -32.13
CA MET A 297 5.25 11.37 -31.25
C MET A 297 5.17 10.87 -29.81
N LEU A 298 4.11 10.15 -29.44
CA LEU A 298 3.89 9.65 -28.09
C LEU A 298 3.92 8.12 -28.11
N ASN A 299 4.83 7.56 -27.33
CA ASN A 299 4.90 6.12 -27.07
C ASN A 299 4.27 5.84 -25.71
N ILE A 300 3.40 4.83 -25.63
CA ILE A 300 2.76 4.46 -24.37
C ILE A 300 3.50 3.27 -23.76
N GLU A 301 4.05 3.45 -22.57
CA GLU A 301 4.71 2.38 -21.80
C GLU A 301 3.75 1.83 -20.76
N VAL A 302 3.66 0.51 -20.67
CA VAL A 302 2.85 -0.21 -19.67
C VAL A 302 3.70 -1.29 -19.03
N THR A 303 3.73 -1.36 -17.71
CA THR A 303 4.52 -2.33 -16.95
C THR A 303 4.01 -3.76 -17.08
N GLU A 304 4.92 -4.75 -16.98
CA GLU A 304 4.57 -6.17 -16.88
C GLU A 304 3.73 -6.45 -15.61
N GLY A 305 2.84 -7.44 -15.64
CA GLY A 305 2.38 -8.00 -14.36
C GLY A 305 1.72 -9.38 -14.43
N VAL A 306 1.05 -9.75 -13.34
CA VAL A 306 0.61 -11.13 -13.06
C VAL A 306 -0.61 -11.53 -13.92
N GLN A 307 -0.63 -12.80 -14.34
CA GLN A 307 -1.67 -13.38 -15.20
C GLN A 307 -3.03 -13.53 -14.48
N GLY A 308 -4.12 -13.30 -15.20
CA GLY A 308 -5.49 -13.48 -14.68
C GLY A 308 -6.60 -12.87 -15.56
N ASP A 309 -7.83 -12.80 -15.03
CA ASP A 309 -8.98 -12.19 -15.74
C ASP A 309 -8.71 -10.74 -16.18
N ASP A 310 -7.79 -10.07 -15.49
CA ASP A 310 -7.40 -8.69 -15.77
C ASP A 310 -6.58 -8.51 -17.05
N GLU A 311 -6.05 -9.59 -17.60
CA GLU A 311 -5.23 -9.62 -18.82
C GLU A 311 -6.06 -9.26 -20.07
N THR A 312 -7.26 -9.85 -20.18
CA THR A 312 -8.13 -9.65 -21.36
C THR A 312 -8.59 -8.21 -21.51
N PHE A 313 -8.86 -7.54 -20.39
CA PHE A 313 -9.23 -6.12 -20.37
C PHE A 313 -8.05 -5.24 -20.82
N LEU A 314 -6.87 -5.42 -20.23
CA LEU A 314 -5.68 -4.65 -20.61
C LEU A 314 -5.26 -4.89 -22.06
N GLN A 315 -5.39 -6.12 -22.56
CA GLN A 315 -5.17 -6.44 -23.98
C GLN A 315 -6.10 -5.63 -24.90
N GLY A 316 -7.37 -5.47 -24.50
CA GLY A 316 -8.33 -4.63 -25.22
C GLY A 316 -7.89 -3.17 -25.30
N GLU A 317 -7.43 -2.61 -24.18
CA GLU A 317 -6.95 -1.22 -24.10
C GLU A 317 -5.66 -1.00 -24.92
N ILE A 318 -4.71 -1.94 -24.85
CA ILE A 318 -3.49 -1.91 -25.67
C ILE A 318 -3.84 -1.99 -27.17
N ALA A 319 -4.74 -2.90 -27.55
CA ALA A 319 -5.20 -3.02 -28.93
C ALA A 319 -5.90 -1.74 -29.40
N HIS A 320 -6.64 -1.06 -28.52
CA HIS A 320 -7.30 0.20 -28.81
C HIS A 320 -6.29 1.33 -29.08
N PHE A 321 -5.27 1.50 -28.23
CA PHE A 321 -4.17 2.44 -28.50
C PHE A 321 -3.49 2.18 -29.84
N ARG A 322 -3.15 0.91 -30.10
CA ARG A 322 -2.52 0.51 -31.37
C ARG A 322 -3.39 0.78 -32.58
N ALA A 323 -4.70 0.51 -32.48
CA ALA A 323 -5.65 0.77 -33.56
C ALA A 323 -5.75 2.27 -33.91
N LEU A 324 -5.55 3.15 -32.93
CA LEU A 324 -5.47 4.60 -33.14
C LEU A 324 -4.15 5.06 -33.76
N GLY A 325 -3.11 4.22 -33.73
CA GLY A 325 -1.80 4.45 -34.32
C GLY A 325 -0.70 4.84 -33.32
N TYR A 326 -0.90 4.56 -32.02
CA TYR A 326 0.17 4.63 -31.03
C TYR A 326 1.06 3.39 -31.11
N GLU A 327 2.35 3.57 -30.85
CA GLU A 327 3.21 2.46 -30.47
C GLU A 327 3.05 2.23 -28.96
N VAL A 328 2.85 0.96 -28.58
CA VAL A 328 2.71 0.57 -27.17
C VAL A 328 3.87 -0.34 -26.80
N TRP A 329 4.55 0.00 -25.71
CA TRP A 329 5.77 -0.63 -25.23
C TRP A 329 5.50 -1.34 -23.91
N MET A 330 6.10 -2.51 -23.73
CA MET A 330 6.09 -3.18 -22.43
C MET A 330 7.32 -2.74 -21.64
N ASP A 331 7.10 -2.19 -20.45
CA ASP A 331 8.16 -1.82 -19.51
C ASP A 331 8.43 -2.92 -18.46
N ASP A 332 9.62 -2.89 -17.88
CA ASP A 332 10.10 -3.85 -16.86
C ASP A 332 9.93 -5.33 -17.24
N PHE A 333 10.15 -5.66 -18.53
CA PHE A 333 10.04 -7.03 -19.01
C PHE A 333 11.04 -7.96 -18.32
N GLY A 334 10.51 -9.04 -17.74
CA GLY A 334 11.27 -10.09 -17.04
C GLY A 334 11.22 -10.00 -15.52
N SER A 335 10.61 -8.95 -14.97
CA SER A 335 10.43 -8.80 -13.51
C SER A 335 9.31 -9.71 -12.95
N GLY A 336 8.38 -10.16 -13.81
CA GLY A 336 7.26 -11.03 -13.44
C GLY A 336 7.49 -12.54 -13.64
N TYR A 337 6.64 -13.36 -13.01
CA TYR A 337 6.71 -14.83 -13.04
C TYR A 337 6.35 -15.50 -14.39
N SER A 338 6.00 -14.77 -15.46
CA SER A 338 5.43 -15.35 -16.70
C SER A 338 5.76 -14.63 -18.01
N SER A 339 6.97 -14.08 -18.13
CA SER A 339 7.38 -13.15 -19.19
C SER A 339 7.25 -13.71 -20.62
N LEU A 340 7.50 -15.01 -20.83
CA LEU A 340 7.43 -15.61 -22.17
C LEU A 340 6.00 -15.93 -22.63
N ASN A 341 5.08 -16.25 -21.71
CA ASN A 341 3.68 -16.46 -22.06
C ASN A 341 3.00 -15.12 -22.38
N ASN A 342 3.36 -14.05 -21.67
CA ASN A 342 2.83 -12.71 -21.92
C ASN A 342 3.15 -12.24 -23.35
N ILE A 343 4.36 -12.49 -23.87
CA ILE A 343 4.71 -12.15 -25.28
C ILE A 343 3.78 -12.83 -26.30
N LYS A 344 3.24 -14.02 -25.98
CA LYS A 344 2.37 -14.74 -26.91
C LYS A 344 1.01 -14.07 -27.05
N ASP A 345 0.50 -13.48 -25.97
CA ASP A 345 -0.87 -13.01 -25.88
C ASP A 345 -0.98 -11.49 -26.04
N TYR A 346 0.10 -10.74 -25.79
CA TYR A 346 0.15 -9.31 -26.08
C TYR A 346 0.91 -8.98 -27.36
N VAL A 347 0.40 -8.02 -28.12
CA VAL A 347 1.12 -7.43 -29.25
C VAL A 347 1.67 -6.08 -28.80
N PHE A 348 2.95 -6.05 -28.42
CA PHE A 348 3.70 -4.82 -28.15
C PHE A 348 4.64 -4.48 -29.31
N ASP A 349 4.97 -3.21 -29.47
CA ASP A 349 5.89 -2.73 -30.51
C ASP A 349 7.35 -2.75 -30.03
N VAL A 350 7.57 -2.57 -28.73
CA VAL A 350 8.89 -2.59 -28.08
C VAL A 350 8.78 -3.29 -26.72
N LEU A 351 9.83 -4.02 -26.35
CA LEU A 351 10.03 -4.58 -25.02
C LEU A 351 11.24 -3.88 -24.38
N LYS A 352 11.04 -3.25 -23.21
CA LYS A 352 12.13 -2.70 -22.38
C LYS A 352 12.52 -3.75 -21.35
N ILE A 353 13.77 -4.20 -21.41
CA ILE A 353 14.31 -5.22 -20.50
C ILE A 353 14.50 -4.60 -19.12
N ASP A 354 13.97 -5.26 -18.09
CA ASP A 354 14.16 -4.83 -16.70
C ASP A 354 15.65 -4.72 -16.34
N MET A 355 15.99 -3.66 -15.61
CA MET A 355 17.38 -3.34 -15.29
C MET A 355 18.08 -4.43 -14.46
N ASN A 356 17.34 -5.26 -13.71
CA ASN A 356 17.94 -6.33 -12.91
C ASN A 356 18.56 -7.44 -13.78
N PHE A 357 18.17 -7.58 -15.05
CA PHE A 357 18.85 -8.51 -15.98
C PHE A 357 20.21 -8.01 -16.46
N LEU A 358 20.48 -6.71 -16.32
CA LEU A 358 21.67 -6.04 -16.84
C LEU A 358 22.65 -5.62 -15.72
N ARG A 359 22.29 -5.85 -14.45
CA ARG A 359 23.09 -5.47 -13.27
C ARG A 359 24.07 -6.55 -12.83
#